data_AF-A0A1E4SCK5-F1
#
_entry.id   AF-A0A1E4SCK5-F1
#
_cell.length_a   1.000
_cell.length_b   1.000
_cell.length_c   1.000
_cell.angle_alpha   90.00
_cell.angle_beta   90.00
_cell.angle_gamma   90.00
#
_symmetry.space_group_name_H-M   'P 1'
#
loop_
_entity.id
_entity.type
_entity.pdbx_description
1 polymer ?
#
loop_
_entity_poly.entity_id
_entity_poly.type
_entity_poly.pdbx_seq_one_letter_code
_entity_poly.pdbx_strand_id
1 'polypeptide(L)'
;MDKKLSVQLNGSRKVIGTLRGYDVCMGPLFREESHGCVTVLQLLVWILLLAASCTNHQVFLNVTLADALEEQADGEKLSIGTIVVRGNSIVSLEALEKI
;
A
#
# COMPACT_ATOMS: atom_id res chain seq x y z
N MET A 1 15.83 11.03 5.86
CA MET A 1 15.65 9.62 5.45
C MET A 1 15.17 9.68 4.01
N ASP A 2 16.09 10.00 3.10
CA ASP A 2 15.75 10.39 1.73
C ASP A 2 16.45 9.42 0.79
N LYS A 3 16.08 8.15 0.90
CA LYS A 3 16.67 7.09 0.09
C LYS A 3 15.99 7.04 -1.26
N LYS A 4 16.78 7.03 -2.33
CA LYS A 4 16.28 6.79 -3.68
C LYS A 4 15.94 5.32 -3.85
N LEU A 5 14.70 5.06 -4.24
CA LEU A 5 14.20 3.73 -4.58
C LEU A 5 13.84 3.69 -6.06
N SER A 6 14.17 2.58 -6.71
CA SER A 6 13.61 2.22 -8.00
C SER A 6 12.52 1.18 -7.81
N VAL A 7 11.30 1.54 -8.19
CA VAL A 7 10.11 0.70 -8.14
C VAL A 7 9.81 0.21 -9.55
N GLN A 8 9.70 -1.10 -9.71
CA GLN A 8 9.25 -1.71 -10.94
C GLN A 8 7.75 -1.97 -10.84
N LEU A 9 6.98 -1.41 -11.78
CA LEU A 9 5.53 -1.51 -11.82
C LEU A 9 5.08 -2.55 -12.84
N ASN A 10 3.86 -3.04 -12.68
CA ASN A 10 3.23 -3.91 -13.67
C ASN A 10 3.06 -3.14 -15.00
N GLY A 11 3.46 -3.76 -16.12
CA GLY A 11 3.48 -3.12 -17.45
C GLY A 11 4.85 -2.62 -17.91
N SER A 12 5.95 -3.23 -17.44
CA SER A 12 7.33 -2.97 -17.89
C SER A 12 7.83 -1.53 -17.68
N ARG A 13 7.24 -0.81 -16.72
CA ARG A 13 7.62 0.57 -16.37
C ARG A 13 8.48 0.56 -15.12
N LYS A 14 9.54 1.36 -15.12
CA LYS A 14 10.41 1.56 -13.96
C LYS A 14 10.28 2.99 -13.50
N VAL A 15 10.00 3.19 -12.21
CA VAL A 15 9.88 4.52 -11.62
C VAL A 15 10.92 4.66 -10.52
N ILE A 16 11.70 5.73 -10.59
CA ILE A 16 12.74 6.04 -9.62
C ILE A 16 12.30 7.27 -8.85
N GLY A 17 12.28 7.22 -7.52
CA GLY A 17 11.90 8.36 -6.71
C GLY A 17 12.52 8.33 -5.32
N THR A 18 12.39 9.43 -4.60
CA THR A 18 12.82 9.51 -3.21
C THR A 18 11.67 9.05 -2.31
N LEU A 19 11.89 8.03 -1.49
CA LEU A 19 10.87 7.56 -0.55
C LEU A 19 10.57 8.65 0.48
N ARG A 20 9.30 9.08 0.56
CA ARG A 20 8.84 10.03 1.58
C ARG A 20 8.12 9.34 2.73
N GLY A 21 7.42 8.26 2.45
CA GLY A 21 6.70 7.48 3.44
C GLY A 21 6.02 6.28 2.82
N TYR A 22 5.75 5.27 3.64
CA TYR A 22 4.93 4.13 3.28
C TYR A 22 3.81 4.01 4.32
N ASP A 23 2.59 3.86 3.84
CA ASP A 23 1.42 3.62 4.67
C ASP A 23 1.07 2.13 4.55
N VAL A 24 1.29 1.39 5.62
CA VAL A 24 0.77 0.03 5.73
C VAL A 24 -0.69 0.19 6.13
N CYS A 25 -1.60 0.09 5.17
CA CYS A 25 -3.01 -0.05 5.47
C CYS A 25 -3.20 -1.39 6.19
N MET A 26 -3.07 -1.37 7.52
CA MET A 26 -3.48 -2.46 8.40
C MET A 26 -4.99 -2.64 8.25
N GLY A 27 -5.43 -3.89 8.01
CA GLY A 27 -6.84 -4.24 8.02
C GLY A 27 -7.51 -3.93 9.37
N PRO A 28 -8.80 -4.25 9.53
CA PRO A 28 -9.70 -3.65 10.54
C PRO A 28 -9.40 -3.98 12.03
N LEU A 29 -8.22 -4.47 12.40
CA LEU A 29 -7.88 -4.69 13.81
C LEU A 29 -7.44 -3.41 14.56
N PHE A 30 -7.44 -2.24 13.90
CA PHE A 30 -7.18 -0.95 14.55
C PHE A 30 -8.31 0.05 14.31
N ARG A 31 -9.55 -0.38 14.55
CA ARG A 31 -10.65 0.54 14.86
C ARG A 31 -11.66 -0.14 15.79
N GLU A 32 -11.68 0.36 17.02
CA GLU A 32 -12.73 0.19 18.04
C GLU A 32 -12.93 -1.22 18.63
N GLU A 33 -12.41 -1.41 19.84
CA GLU A 33 -13.18 -2.00 20.95
C GLU A 33 -12.93 -1.10 22.18
N SER A 34 -13.43 0.12 22.09
CA SER A 34 -13.68 0.97 23.25
C SER A 34 -15.18 1.24 23.29
N HIS A 35 -15.79 0.93 24.43
CA HIS A 35 -17.18 1.19 24.84
C HIS A 35 -18.20 0.05 24.61
N GLY A 36 -18.29 -0.84 25.60
CA GLY A 36 -19.46 -0.89 26.50
C GLY A 36 -20.79 -1.41 25.94
N CYS A 37 -21.22 -2.54 26.52
CA CYS A 37 -22.62 -3.01 26.61
C CYS A 37 -23.30 -3.34 25.27
N VAL A 38 -23.16 -4.60 24.82
CA VAL A 38 -24.13 -5.22 23.90
C VAL A 38 -24.72 -6.44 24.59
N THR A 39 -26.04 -6.41 24.76
CA THR A 39 -26.86 -7.47 25.35
C THR A 39 -26.62 -8.82 24.68
N VAL A 40 -26.43 -9.85 25.51
CA VAL A 40 -25.99 -11.24 25.21
C VAL A 40 -26.84 -12.00 24.18
N LEU A 41 -27.94 -11.43 23.67
CA LEU A 41 -28.90 -12.14 22.80
C LEU A 41 -28.80 -11.80 21.30
N GLN A 42 -28.01 -10.81 20.88
CA GLN A 42 -27.78 -10.52 19.45
C GLN A 42 -26.47 -11.10 18.89
N LEU A 43 -25.66 -11.76 19.73
CA LEU A 43 -24.34 -12.27 19.35
C LEU A 43 -24.40 -13.44 18.36
N LEU A 44 -25.43 -14.30 18.41
CA LEU A 44 -25.46 -15.54 17.61
C LEU A 44 -25.83 -15.33 16.14
N VAL A 45 -26.65 -14.32 15.82
CA VAL A 45 -27.00 -13.99 14.42
C VAL A 45 -25.86 -13.24 13.74
N TRP A 46 -25.12 -12.40 14.48
CA TRP A 46 -23.96 -11.69 13.95
C TRP A 46 -22.73 -12.59 13.82
N ILE A 47 -22.48 -13.57 14.70
CA ILE A 47 -21.35 -14.51 14.54
C ILE A 47 -21.52 -15.40 13.29
N LEU A 48 -22.75 -15.76 12.91
CA LEU A 48 -23.02 -16.57 11.71
C LEU A 48 -22.99 -15.73 10.41
N LEU A 49 -23.31 -14.43 10.46
CA LEU A 49 -23.30 -13.51 9.31
C LEU A 49 -21.96 -12.77 9.12
N LEU A 50 -21.17 -12.51 10.17
CA LEU A 50 -19.85 -11.89 10.05
C LEU A 50 -18.75 -12.82 9.54
N ALA A 51 -18.95 -14.14 9.61
CA ALA A 51 -18.00 -15.09 9.03
C ALA A 51 -17.99 -15.10 7.49
N ALA A 52 -18.99 -14.47 6.83
CA ALA A 52 -19.19 -14.55 5.39
C ALA A 52 -18.74 -13.31 4.58
N SER A 53 -18.19 -12.26 5.19
CA SER A 53 -17.70 -11.06 4.47
C SER A 53 -16.20 -10.77 4.59
N CYS A 54 -15.42 -11.66 5.20
CA CYS A 54 -14.00 -11.41 5.45
C CYS A 54 -13.08 -12.36 4.64
N THR A 55 -13.22 -12.42 3.31
CA THR A 55 -12.26 -13.16 2.45
C THR A 55 -11.61 -12.32 1.35
N ASN A 56 -11.60 -10.99 1.48
CA ASN A 56 -10.69 -10.17 0.69
C ASN A 56 -9.86 -9.24 1.58
N HIS A 57 -9.18 -9.84 2.56
CA HIS A 57 -8.14 -9.16 3.32
C HIS A 57 -6.91 -8.97 2.42
N GLN A 58 -6.99 -8.05 1.47
CA GLN A 58 -5.80 -7.57 0.78
C GLN A 58 -5.20 -6.46 1.65
N VAL A 59 -4.17 -6.82 2.41
CA VAL A 59 -3.25 -5.84 3.01
C VAL A 59 -2.57 -5.13 1.85
N PHE A 60 -2.94 -3.87 1.60
CA PHE A 60 -2.30 -3.07 0.56
C PHE A 60 -1.27 -2.15 1.20
N LEU A 61 -0.01 -2.33 0.82
CA LEU A 61 1.04 -1.33 1.09
C LEU A 61 0.85 -0.15 0.13
N ASN A 62 0.88 1.08 0.63
CA ASN A 62 0.90 2.26 -0.22
C ASN A 62 2.23 2.99 -0.06
N VAL A 63 2.94 3.26 -1.15
CA VAL A 63 4.28 3.89 -1.11
C VAL A 63 4.20 5.29 -1.72
N THR A 64 4.62 6.31 -0.98
CA THR A 64 4.69 7.69 -1.45
C THR A 64 6.12 8.03 -1.86
N LEU A 65 6.30 8.31 -3.15
CA LEU A 65 7.56 8.71 -3.74
C LEU A 65 7.46 10.18 -4.14
N ALA A 66 8.45 10.98 -3.75
CA ALA A 66 8.61 12.34 -4.25
C ALA A 66 9.70 12.38 -5.33
N ASP A 67 9.57 13.34 -6.24
CA ASP A 67 10.50 13.53 -7.36
C ASP A 67 10.65 12.24 -8.19
N ALA A 68 9.52 11.62 -8.52
CA ALA A 68 9.45 10.39 -9.28
C ALA A 68 9.73 10.65 -10.76
N LEU A 69 10.65 9.85 -11.29
CA LEU A 69 11.07 9.81 -12.68
C LEU A 69 10.65 8.44 -13.26
N GLU A 70 9.76 8.44 -14.24
CA GLU A 70 9.43 7.24 -14.99
C GLU A 70 10.45 7.06 -16.12
N GLU A 71 11.06 5.89 -16.18
CA GLU A 71 11.92 5.44 -17.27
C GLU A 71 11.07 4.55 -18.19
N GLN A 72 10.76 5.08 -19.37
CA GLN A 72 10.07 4.33 -20.40
C GLN A 72 11.07 3.46 -21.18
N ALA A 73 10.57 2.43 -21.87
CA ALA A 73 11.38 1.58 -22.74
C ALA A 73 12.13 2.35 -23.86
N ASP A 74 11.69 3.58 -24.17
CA ASP A 74 12.31 4.49 -25.15
C ASP A 74 13.49 5.31 -24.56
N GLY A 75 13.82 5.10 -23.28
CA GLY A 75 14.91 5.82 -22.60
C GLY A 75 14.57 7.26 -22.22
N GLU A 76 13.40 7.77 -22.59
CA GLU A 76 12.89 9.05 -22.11
C GLU A 76 12.56 8.96 -20.61
N LYS A 77 13.04 9.96 -19.87
CA LYS A 77 12.81 10.13 -18.43
C LYS A 77 11.77 11.21 -18.22
N LEU A 78 10.57 10.79 -17.83
CA LEU A 78 9.47 11.71 -17.55
C LEU A 78 9.42 12.00 -16.05
N SER A 79 9.48 13.28 -15.69
CA SER A 79 9.31 13.72 -14.31
C SER A 79 7.81 13.84 -13.99
N ILE A 80 7.34 13.00 -13.08
CA ILE A 80 5.93 12.96 -12.66
C ILE A 80 5.74 13.74 -11.35
N GLY A 81 6.81 13.94 -10.59
CA GLY A 81 6.78 14.68 -9.33
C GLY A 81 6.41 13.77 -8.16
N THR A 82 5.42 14.14 -7.35
CA THR A 82 5.00 13.32 -6.19
C THR A 82 3.92 12.33 -6.62
N ILE A 83 4.21 11.04 -6.46
CA ILE A 83 3.27 9.97 -6.78
C ILE A 83 3.04 9.06 -5.57
N VAL A 84 1.86 8.44 -5.58
CA VAL A 84 1.43 7.49 -4.57
C VAL A 84 1.15 6.16 -5.27
N VAL A 85 1.93 5.15 -4.96
CA VAL A 85 1.91 3.84 -5.62
C VAL A 85 1.22 2.81 -4.73
N ARG A 86 0.10 2.27 -5.23
CA ARG A 86 -0.63 1.18 -4.57
C ARG A 86 0.13 -0.15 -4.74
N GLY A 87 0.24 -0.90 -3.65
CA GLY A 87 1.04 -2.13 -3.56
C GLY A 87 0.62 -3.25 -4.50
N ASN A 88 -0.62 -3.25 -4.99
CA ASN A 88 -1.09 -4.21 -5.97
C ASN A 88 -0.37 -4.10 -7.33
N SER A 89 0.24 -2.94 -7.61
CA SER A 89 0.89 -2.66 -8.89
C SER A 89 2.42 -2.75 -8.83
N ILE A 90 2.99 -3.05 -7.66
CA ILE A 90 4.44 -3.13 -7.45
C ILE A 90 4.91 -4.55 -7.72
N VAL A 91 5.82 -4.71 -8.68
CA VAL A 91 6.46 -6.00 -9.02
C VAL A 91 7.75 -6.17 -8.21
N SER A 92 8.56 -5.12 -8.11
CA SER A 92 9.82 -5.12 -7.36
C SER A 92 10.16 -3.73 -6.82
N LEU A 93 10.86 -3.70 -5.70
CA LEU A 93 11.40 -2.49 -5.06
C LEU A 93 12.90 -2.70 -4.84
N GLU A 94 13.71 -1.85 -5.46
CA GLU A 94 15.17 -1.88 -5.29
C GLU A 94 15.64 -0.55 -4.72
N ALA A 95 16.52 -0.58 -3.71
CA ALA A 95 17.16 0.61 -3.19
C ALA A 95 18.38 0.95 -4.04
N LEU A 96 18.41 2.15 -4.63
CA LEU A 96 19.55 2.64 -5.41
C LEU A 96 20.69 3.13 -4.52
N GLU A 97 20.38 3.40 -3.25
CA GLU A 97 21.37 3.81 -2.26
C GLU A 97 21.86 2.60 -1.48
N LYS A 98 23.02 2.08 -1.87
CA LYS A 98 23.73 1.00 -1.18
C LYS A 98 24.37 1.58 0.08
N ILE A 99 24.10 0.95 1.23
CA ILE A 99 24.70 1.28 2.53
C ILE A 99 26.20 0.95 2.51
#